data_AF-A0A960XQ44-F1
#
_entry.id   AF-A0A960XQ44-F1
#
_cell.length_a   1.000
_cell.length_b   1.000
_cell.length_c   1.000
_cell.angle_alpha   90.00
_cell.angle_beta   90.00
_cell.angle_gamma   90.00
#
_symmetry.space_group_name_H-M   'P 1'
#
loop_
_entity.id
_entity.type
_entity.pdbx_description
1 polymer ?
#
loop_
_entity_poly.entity_id
_entity_poly.type
_entity_poly.pdbx_seq_one_letter_code
_entity_poly.pdbx_strand_id
1 'polypeptide(L)'
;SEGAVEAITRPVGTPGGCGIGWWTNAGGRWPSLPRDAFAGGGAGHQILLVVPSLNLVAVRSGANLDRVDSAEGFWDAAERHLFAPLMRAIEAADPHSGWSPLPASRVIRGVRWAPAETIRRFAPGSDNWPMATGPDGWVYTAYGDGHGFAPGVDRKLSLGFARFRGWPDAFNTENVRSPSGECFGDGARGLKASGLLAVDGTLYLLARNATNATLAWSGDNARSWAWADWRFTSSFGCPTFIEPGAGTTG
;
A
#
# COMPACT_ATOMS: atom_id res chain seq x y z
N SER A 1 11.07 16.54 24.17
CA SER A 1 10.91 17.93 24.62
C SER A 1 9.92 18.62 23.72
N GLU A 2 9.33 19.73 24.16
CA GLU A 2 8.43 20.56 23.35
C GLU A 2 9.07 20.96 22.00
N GLY A 3 10.38 21.22 21.98
CA GLY A 3 11.14 21.48 20.74
C GLY A 3 11.25 20.29 19.77
N ALA A 4 11.06 19.06 20.23
CA ALA A 4 11.03 17.88 19.35
C ALA A 4 9.65 17.71 18.68
N VAL A 5 8.57 18.16 19.33
CA VAL A 5 7.22 18.19 18.76
C VAL A 5 7.15 19.23 17.65
N GLU A 6 7.75 20.40 17.87
CA GLU A 6 7.77 21.50 16.89
C GLU A 6 8.52 21.13 15.59
N ALA A 7 9.52 20.25 15.67
CA ALA A 7 10.37 19.85 14.55
C ALA A 7 9.71 18.85 13.57
N ILE A 8 8.73 18.07 14.02
CA ILE A 8 8.04 17.02 13.21
C ILE A 8 6.67 17.47 12.69
N THR A 9 6.05 18.45 13.32
CA THR A 9 4.85 19.11 12.77
C THR A 9 5.19 20.23 11.79
N ARG A 10 6.49 20.53 11.61
CA ARG A 10 6.97 21.48 10.60
C ARG A 10 7.74 20.77 9.50
N PRO A 11 7.59 21.20 8.23
CA PRO A 11 8.36 20.65 7.12
C PRO A 11 9.86 20.88 7.35
N VAL A 12 10.65 19.81 7.34
CA VAL A 12 12.12 19.82 7.56
C VAL A 12 12.92 20.31 6.33
N GLY A 13 12.32 21.18 5.51
CA GLY A 13 12.99 21.78 4.35
C GLY A 13 13.25 20.83 3.16
N THR A 14 12.85 19.56 3.23
CA THR A 14 12.87 18.66 2.06
C THR A 14 11.76 19.05 1.08
N PRO A 15 12.04 19.19 -0.23
CA PRO A 15 11.01 19.45 -1.22
C PRO A 15 9.93 18.35 -1.20
N GLY A 16 8.66 18.73 -1.03
CA GLY A 16 7.51 17.87 -1.34
C GLY A 16 6.83 17.08 -0.20
N GLY A 17 7.38 17.06 1.02
CA GLY A 17 6.72 16.49 2.20
C GLY A 17 6.26 15.02 2.05
N CYS A 18 7.13 14.14 1.56
CA CYS A 18 6.78 12.74 1.27
C CYS A 18 7.81 11.72 1.80
N GLY A 19 7.37 10.47 1.99
CA GLY A 19 8.21 9.33 2.35
C GLY A 19 7.49 7.99 2.12
N ILE A 20 8.15 7.03 1.44
CA ILE A 20 7.68 5.63 1.25
C ILE A 20 6.26 5.55 0.65
N GLY A 21 5.98 6.32 -0.41
CA GLY A 21 4.66 6.31 -1.06
C GLY A 21 3.55 7.02 -0.27
N TRP A 22 3.91 7.77 0.77
CA TRP A 22 3.01 8.62 1.53
C TRP A 22 3.42 10.09 1.44
N TRP A 23 2.43 10.97 1.43
CA TRP A 23 2.57 12.42 1.44
C TRP A 23 1.85 12.99 2.65
N THR A 24 2.45 13.96 3.34
CA THR A 24 1.89 14.56 4.56
C THR A 24 1.45 16.00 4.32
N ASN A 25 0.37 16.40 5.00
CA ASN A 25 -0.11 17.77 5.01
C ASN A 25 0.45 18.63 6.16
N ALA A 26 1.45 18.16 6.90
CA ALA A 26 2.07 18.95 7.97
C ALA A 26 2.54 20.33 7.46
N GLY A 27 3.09 20.38 6.24
CA GLY A 27 3.49 21.61 5.55
C GLY A 27 2.33 22.45 5.00
N GLY A 28 1.09 21.95 4.99
CA GLY A 28 -0.08 22.64 4.44
C GLY A 28 -0.11 22.69 2.93
N ARG A 29 0.39 21.65 2.28
CA ARG A 29 0.36 21.51 0.82
C ARG A 29 -1.08 21.52 0.29
N TRP A 30 -1.99 20.92 1.03
CA TRP A 30 -3.41 20.79 0.74
C TRP A 30 -4.17 21.72 1.69
N PRO A 31 -4.52 22.94 1.25
CA PRO A 31 -5.06 23.96 2.15
C PRO A 31 -6.41 23.59 2.75
N SER A 32 -7.21 22.78 2.07
CA SER A 32 -8.50 22.31 2.58
C SER A 32 -8.36 21.26 3.68
N LEU A 33 -7.25 20.52 3.72
CA LEU A 33 -7.06 19.43 4.67
C LEU A 33 -6.43 19.92 5.98
N PRO A 34 -6.71 19.23 7.10
CA PRO A 34 -5.98 19.39 8.35
C PRO A 34 -4.50 19.12 8.22
N ARG A 35 -3.73 19.66 9.16
CA ARG A 35 -2.27 19.46 9.20
C ARG A 35 -1.85 18.04 9.53
N ASP A 36 -2.70 17.26 10.18
CA ASP A 36 -2.44 15.86 10.49
C ASP A 36 -2.88 14.91 9.37
N ALA A 37 -3.44 15.42 8.26
CA ALA A 37 -3.81 14.61 7.12
C ALA A 37 -2.57 14.06 6.40
N PHE A 38 -2.66 12.82 5.92
CA PHE A 38 -1.67 12.20 5.06
C PHE A 38 -2.35 11.28 4.03
N ALA A 39 -1.71 11.12 2.87
CA ALA A 39 -2.30 10.38 1.77
C ALA A 39 -1.27 9.50 1.05
N GLY A 40 -1.70 8.31 0.66
CA GLY A 40 -1.03 7.47 -0.32
C GLY A 40 -1.57 7.78 -1.72
N GLY A 41 -0.69 7.77 -2.72
CA GLY A 41 -1.01 8.13 -4.10
C GLY A 41 -0.50 7.08 -5.09
N GLY A 42 -1.36 6.66 -6.00
CA GLY A 42 -1.04 5.75 -7.11
C GLY A 42 -1.50 6.29 -8.45
N ALA A 43 -0.95 5.72 -9.54
CA ALA A 43 -1.28 6.11 -10.91
C ALA A 43 -2.80 6.09 -11.17
N GLY A 44 -3.33 7.10 -11.88
CA GLY A 44 -4.78 7.22 -12.07
C GLY A 44 -5.49 7.98 -10.94
N HIS A 45 -4.76 8.76 -10.12
CA HIS A 45 -5.29 9.39 -8.92
C HIS A 45 -5.92 8.40 -7.92
N GLN A 46 -5.35 7.19 -7.80
CA GLN A 46 -5.75 6.24 -6.76
C GLN A 46 -5.26 6.78 -5.42
N ILE A 47 -6.17 7.10 -4.51
CA ILE A 47 -5.83 7.84 -3.29
C ILE A 47 -6.39 7.11 -2.07
N LEU A 48 -5.53 6.91 -1.07
CA LEU A 48 -5.90 6.56 0.29
C LEU A 48 -5.60 7.79 1.16
N LEU A 49 -6.63 8.53 1.54
CA LEU A 49 -6.53 9.69 2.43
C LEU A 49 -6.86 9.24 3.86
N VAL A 50 -6.01 9.63 4.80
CA VAL A 50 -6.24 9.43 6.24
C VAL A 50 -6.17 10.79 6.93
N VAL A 51 -7.20 11.10 7.72
CA VAL A 51 -7.30 12.32 8.52
C VAL A 51 -7.63 11.94 9.95
N PRO A 52 -6.62 11.76 10.83
CA PRO A 52 -6.81 11.27 12.19
C PRO A 52 -7.76 12.14 13.02
N SER A 53 -7.63 13.47 12.94
CA SER A 53 -8.46 14.46 13.63
C SER A 53 -9.95 14.35 13.27
N LEU A 54 -10.28 13.85 12.08
CA LEU A 54 -11.65 13.54 11.67
C LEU A 54 -12.09 12.11 11.96
N ASN A 55 -11.17 11.24 12.37
CA ASN A 55 -11.34 9.80 12.28
C ASN A 55 -11.87 9.37 10.89
N LEU A 56 -11.27 9.95 9.84
CA LEU A 56 -11.67 9.74 8.46
C LEU A 56 -10.61 8.93 7.74
N VAL A 57 -11.06 7.87 7.07
CA VAL A 57 -10.32 7.21 6.00
C VAL A 57 -11.17 7.29 4.74
N ALA A 58 -10.63 7.90 3.69
CA ALA A 58 -11.28 7.99 2.39
C ALA A 58 -10.44 7.26 1.34
N VAL A 59 -11.07 6.31 0.66
CA VAL A 59 -10.46 5.56 -0.45
C VAL A 59 -11.12 6.01 -1.74
N ARG A 60 -10.30 6.44 -2.69
CA ARG A 60 -10.75 6.87 -4.01
C ARG A 60 -10.06 6.03 -5.08
N SER A 61 -10.88 5.27 -5.81
CA SER A 61 -10.48 4.52 -6.99
C SER A 61 -11.27 4.98 -8.20
N GLY A 62 -10.59 5.48 -9.24
CA GLY A 62 -11.26 5.96 -10.44
C GLY A 62 -10.30 6.36 -11.57
N ALA A 63 -10.84 6.99 -12.61
CA ALA A 63 -10.05 7.57 -13.69
C ALA A 63 -9.19 8.75 -13.18
N ASN A 64 -8.36 9.32 -14.04
CA ASN A 64 -7.65 10.55 -13.74
C ASN A 64 -8.60 11.70 -13.32
N LEU A 65 -8.21 12.46 -12.29
CA LEU A 65 -8.94 13.67 -11.87
C LEU A 65 -8.62 14.88 -12.76
N ASP A 66 -7.41 14.87 -13.31
CA ASP A 66 -6.92 15.83 -14.28
C ASP A 66 -7.40 15.49 -15.70
N ARG A 67 -7.45 16.52 -16.55
CA ARG A 67 -7.60 16.32 -17.99
C ARG A 67 -6.23 15.99 -18.58
N VAL A 68 -6.22 15.15 -19.62
CA VAL A 68 -5.00 14.67 -20.30
C VAL A 68 -4.08 15.82 -20.75
N ASP A 69 -4.63 17.01 -21.01
CA ASP A 69 -3.90 18.20 -21.47
C ASP A 69 -3.70 19.28 -20.39
N SER A 70 -3.98 18.98 -19.12
CA SER A 70 -3.83 19.96 -18.04
C SER A 70 -2.39 20.00 -17.53
N ALA A 71 -1.87 21.21 -17.30
CA ALA A 71 -0.60 21.42 -16.58
C ALA A 71 -0.75 21.24 -15.06
N GLU A 72 -1.86 20.64 -14.61
CA GLU A 72 -2.20 20.48 -13.20
C GLU A 72 -1.42 19.30 -12.61
N GLY A 73 -0.74 19.51 -11.48
CA GLY A 73 -0.02 18.44 -10.81
C GLY A 73 -0.98 17.44 -10.16
N PHE A 74 -0.56 16.18 -10.01
CA PHE A 74 -1.35 15.10 -9.37
C PHE A 74 -2.04 15.54 -8.07
N TRP A 75 -1.29 16.20 -7.19
CA TRP A 75 -1.79 16.63 -5.88
C TRP A 75 -2.64 17.89 -5.94
N ASP A 76 -2.50 18.71 -6.98
CA ASP A 76 -3.33 19.89 -7.20
C ASP A 76 -4.71 19.46 -7.70
N ALA A 77 -4.75 18.49 -8.62
CA ALA A 77 -5.99 17.85 -9.07
C ALA A 77 -6.68 17.11 -7.92
N ALA A 78 -5.93 16.40 -7.07
CA ALA A 78 -6.46 15.78 -5.86
C ALA A 78 -7.07 16.81 -4.90
N GLU A 79 -6.38 17.94 -4.65
CA GLU A 79 -6.89 19.02 -3.81
C GLU A 79 -8.19 19.59 -4.36
N ARG A 80 -8.19 19.97 -5.64
CA ARG A 80 -9.31 20.64 -6.31
C ARG A 80 -10.54 19.76 -6.43
N HIS A 81 -10.35 18.50 -6.81
CA HIS A 81 -11.44 17.62 -7.25
C HIS A 81 -11.83 16.55 -6.23
N LEU A 82 -11.02 16.32 -5.20
CA LEU A 82 -11.33 15.34 -4.15
C LEU A 82 -11.30 15.96 -2.75
N PHE A 83 -10.19 16.53 -2.32
CA PHE A 83 -10.03 16.94 -0.92
C PHE A 83 -10.91 18.14 -0.54
N ALA A 84 -10.85 19.23 -1.30
CA ALA A 84 -11.68 20.40 -1.00
C ALA A 84 -13.20 20.12 -1.10
N PRO A 85 -13.70 19.39 -2.13
CA PRO A 85 -15.10 18.96 -2.15
C PRO A 85 -15.49 18.06 -0.97
N LEU A 86 -14.62 17.12 -0.57
CA LEU A 86 -14.87 16.25 0.58
C LEU A 86 -14.97 17.04 1.88
N MET A 87 -14.04 17.97 2.12
CA MET A 87 -14.07 18.81 3.32
C MET A 87 -15.32 19.69 3.34
N ARG A 88 -15.71 20.31 2.22
CA ARG A 88 -16.98 21.05 2.12
C ARG A 88 -18.20 20.18 2.43
N ALA A 89 -18.21 18.92 1.99
CA ALA A 89 -19.31 18.00 2.26
C ALA A 89 -19.39 17.64 3.76
N ILE A 90 -18.24 17.45 4.41
CA ILE A 90 -18.14 17.19 5.85
C ILE A 90 -18.61 18.41 6.65
N GLU A 91 -18.17 19.61 6.27
CA GLU A 91 -18.60 20.88 6.89
C GLU A 91 -20.09 21.15 6.71
N ALA A 92 -20.64 20.86 5.52
CA ALA A 92 -22.06 21.05 5.23
C ALA A 92 -22.96 20.04 5.98
N ALA A 93 -22.44 18.85 6.29
CA ALA A 93 -23.18 17.82 7.02
C ALA A 93 -23.34 18.15 8.52
N ASP A 94 -22.49 19.00 9.09
CA ASP A 94 -22.61 19.46 10.48
C ASP A 94 -21.97 20.85 10.71
N PRO A 95 -22.74 21.96 10.60
CA PRO A 95 -22.26 23.33 10.79
C PRO A 95 -21.92 23.69 12.24
N HIS A 96 -22.06 22.77 13.20
CA HIS A 96 -21.69 22.94 14.61
C HIS A 96 -20.62 21.97 15.10
N SER A 97 -20.13 21.07 14.22
CA SER A 97 -18.99 20.23 14.54
C SER A 97 -17.68 21.03 14.50
N GLY A 98 -17.35 21.64 15.63
CA GLY A 98 -15.95 21.83 16.00
C GLY A 98 -15.26 20.47 16.07
N TRP A 99 -14.89 19.94 14.91
CA TRP A 99 -13.95 18.85 14.65
C TRP A 99 -13.69 17.87 15.80
N SER A 100 -14.59 16.89 15.96
CA SER A 100 -14.30 15.47 16.25
C SER A 100 -15.62 14.72 16.60
N PRO A 101 -16.28 14.00 15.67
CA PRO A 101 -17.49 13.26 15.99
C PRO A 101 -17.23 11.84 16.52
N LEU A 102 -15.96 11.44 16.68
CA LEU A 102 -15.61 10.10 17.17
C LEU A 102 -14.59 10.22 18.30
N PRO A 103 -14.85 9.62 19.49
CA PRO A 103 -13.88 9.64 20.56
C PRO A 103 -12.57 9.01 20.07
N ALA A 104 -11.45 9.66 20.37
CA ALA A 104 -10.12 9.17 20.03
C ALA A 104 -9.98 7.70 20.44
N SER A 105 -9.36 6.89 19.57
CA SER A 105 -9.15 5.47 19.86
C SER A 105 -8.41 5.32 21.19
N ARG A 106 -9.03 4.59 22.13
CA ARG A 106 -8.41 4.31 23.43
C ARG A 106 -7.15 3.45 23.29
N VAL A 107 -7.04 2.71 22.19
CA VAL A 107 -5.98 1.75 21.89
C VAL A 107 -4.91 2.39 21.00
N ILE A 108 -5.31 2.99 19.88
CA ILE A 108 -4.40 3.64 18.93
C ILE A 108 -4.36 5.13 19.24
N ARG A 109 -3.45 5.51 20.15
CA ARG A 109 -3.37 6.89 20.67
C ARG A 109 -2.58 7.85 19.77
N GLY A 110 -1.99 7.35 18.70
CA GLY A 110 -1.19 8.12 17.78
C GLY A 110 -0.23 7.24 16.97
N VAL A 111 0.48 7.88 16.05
CA VAL A 111 1.50 7.27 15.20
C VAL A 111 2.85 7.91 15.53
N ARG A 112 3.90 7.11 15.61
CA ARG A 112 5.28 7.58 15.72
C ARG A 112 6.06 6.99 14.55
N TRP A 113 6.67 7.85 13.76
CA TRP A 113 7.53 7.42 12.66
C TRP A 113 8.94 7.14 13.18
N ALA A 114 9.55 6.05 12.70
CA ALA A 114 10.93 5.73 13.00
C ALA A 114 11.87 6.79 12.36
N PRO A 115 13.01 7.13 12.98
CA PRO A 115 13.97 8.06 12.39
C PRO A 115 14.42 7.61 10.99
N ALA A 116 14.67 8.54 10.08
CA ALA A 116 14.96 8.21 8.68
C ALA A 116 16.20 7.30 8.54
N GLU A 117 17.20 7.52 9.40
CA GLU A 117 18.42 6.74 9.52
C GLU A 117 18.19 5.28 9.97
N THR A 118 17.02 4.97 10.53
CA THR A 118 16.62 3.60 10.89
C THR A 118 15.86 2.88 9.77
N ILE A 119 15.47 3.61 8.70
CA ILE A 119 14.75 3.02 7.57
C ILE A 119 15.72 2.24 6.70
N ARG A 120 15.50 0.93 6.63
CA ARG A 120 16.27 0.03 5.76
C ARG A 120 15.51 -0.21 4.45
N ARG A 121 16.21 -0.14 3.32
CA ARG A 121 15.63 -0.33 1.98
C ARG A 121 16.25 -1.54 1.31
N PHE A 122 15.39 -2.38 0.73
CA PHE A 122 15.77 -3.61 0.07
C PHE A 122 14.98 -3.76 -1.24
N ALA A 123 15.44 -4.68 -2.09
CA ALA A 123 14.80 -5.02 -3.36
C ALA A 123 14.47 -3.79 -4.24
N PRO A 124 15.46 -2.92 -4.53
CA PRO A 124 15.23 -1.65 -5.22
C PRO A 124 14.51 -1.86 -6.56
N GLY A 125 13.52 -1.01 -6.83
CA GLY A 125 12.71 -1.06 -8.04
C GLY A 125 11.51 -2.01 -7.96
N SER A 126 11.43 -2.89 -6.97
CA SER A 126 10.30 -3.82 -6.85
C SER A 126 9.10 -3.18 -6.14
N ASP A 127 7.90 -3.40 -6.65
CA ASP A 127 6.63 -2.93 -6.10
C ASP A 127 5.75 -4.09 -5.60
N ASN A 128 4.52 -3.79 -5.15
CA ASN A 128 3.49 -4.79 -4.82
C ASN A 128 3.93 -5.94 -3.89
N TRP A 129 3.81 -5.72 -2.58
CA TRP A 129 4.21 -6.66 -1.53
C TRP A 129 3.02 -7.19 -0.71
N PRO A 130 2.09 -7.96 -1.29
CA PRO A 130 1.08 -8.66 -0.50
C PRO A 130 1.76 -9.76 0.31
N MET A 131 1.43 -9.85 1.59
CA MET A 131 2.13 -10.69 2.56
C MET A 131 1.16 -11.66 3.21
N ALA A 132 1.68 -12.82 3.61
CA ALA A 132 0.98 -13.79 4.43
C ALA A 132 1.99 -14.49 5.36
N THR A 133 1.58 -14.77 6.60
CA THR A 133 2.46 -15.48 7.54
C THR A 133 2.28 -16.98 7.42
N GLY A 134 3.33 -17.69 7.01
CA GLY A 134 3.34 -19.15 6.95
C GLY A 134 3.51 -19.79 8.33
N PRO A 135 3.15 -21.08 8.49
CA PRO A 135 3.25 -21.80 9.77
C PRO A 135 4.70 -22.05 10.22
N ASP A 136 5.67 -21.87 9.32
CA ASP A 136 7.11 -22.01 9.56
C ASP A 136 7.77 -20.72 10.06
N GLY A 137 6.97 -19.69 10.37
CA GLY A 137 7.42 -18.40 10.91
C GLY A 137 8.02 -17.46 9.86
N TRP A 138 7.93 -17.82 8.57
CA TRP A 138 8.26 -16.90 7.47
C TRP A 138 7.05 -16.06 7.08
N VAL A 139 7.29 -14.79 6.78
CA VAL A 139 6.35 -13.97 6.02
C VAL A 139 6.64 -14.19 4.55
N TYR A 140 5.72 -14.85 3.86
CA TYR A 140 5.75 -15.02 2.42
C TYR A 140 5.21 -13.76 1.76
N THR A 141 5.78 -13.41 0.61
CA THR A 141 5.35 -12.25 -0.17
C THR A 141 5.54 -12.49 -1.65
N ALA A 142 4.80 -11.75 -2.46
CA ALA A 142 5.16 -11.50 -3.85
C ALA A 142 5.87 -10.15 -3.98
N TYR A 143 6.49 -9.92 -5.13
CA TYR A 143 6.95 -8.61 -5.58
C TYR A 143 6.61 -8.43 -7.07
N GLY A 144 6.26 -7.22 -7.47
CA GLY A 144 6.01 -6.84 -8.85
C GLY A 144 7.10 -5.92 -9.41
N ASP A 145 7.11 -5.79 -10.75
CA ASP A 145 8.00 -4.95 -11.56
C ASP A 145 9.45 -4.84 -11.03
N GLY A 146 10.03 -5.95 -10.62
CA GLY A 146 11.21 -5.94 -9.78
C GLY A 146 12.17 -7.10 -9.98
N HIS A 147 13.30 -7.00 -9.30
CA HIS A 147 14.35 -8.01 -9.29
C HIS A 147 14.40 -8.80 -7.98
N GLY A 148 13.57 -8.44 -6.99
CA GLY A 148 13.56 -9.07 -5.66
C GLY A 148 14.73 -8.62 -4.78
N PHE A 149 14.95 -9.32 -3.67
CA PHE A 149 16.07 -9.07 -2.75
C PHE A 149 17.42 -9.37 -3.39
N ALA A 150 18.51 -8.74 -2.93
CA ALA A 150 19.86 -9.07 -3.43
C ALA A 150 20.18 -10.57 -3.27
N PRO A 151 20.83 -11.24 -4.25
CA PRO A 151 21.42 -10.68 -5.47
C PRO A 151 20.40 -10.33 -6.57
N GLY A 152 19.14 -10.68 -6.38
CA GLY A 152 18.06 -10.47 -7.34
C GLY A 152 18.10 -11.47 -8.50
N VAL A 153 17.21 -11.26 -9.47
CA VAL A 153 17.19 -11.97 -10.75
C VAL A 153 17.70 -11.05 -11.87
N ASP A 154 18.32 -11.61 -12.91
CA ASP A 154 18.89 -10.81 -14.00
C ASP A 154 17.84 -10.03 -14.80
N ARG A 155 16.65 -10.64 -14.97
CA ARG A 155 15.54 -10.07 -15.73
C ARG A 155 14.40 -9.70 -14.80
N LYS A 156 13.93 -8.45 -14.93
CA LYS A 156 12.78 -7.92 -14.19
C LYS A 156 11.55 -8.83 -14.36
N LEU A 157 10.94 -9.18 -13.24
CA LEU A 157 9.69 -9.95 -13.20
C LEU A 157 8.51 -9.00 -12.97
N SER A 158 7.38 -9.28 -13.64
CA SER A 158 6.10 -8.66 -13.32
C SER A 158 5.48 -9.26 -12.05
N LEU A 159 5.78 -10.54 -11.79
CA LEU A 159 5.43 -11.27 -10.60
C LEU A 159 6.61 -12.17 -10.19
N GLY A 160 7.22 -11.88 -9.05
CA GLY A 160 8.19 -12.74 -8.38
C GLY A 160 7.77 -13.02 -6.94
N PHE A 161 8.49 -13.93 -6.29
CA PHE A 161 8.18 -14.37 -4.93
C PHE A 161 9.39 -14.26 -4.02
N ALA A 162 9.12 -13.91 -2.77
CA ALA A 162 10.13 -13.79 -1.75
C ALA A 162 9.54 -14.16 -0.38
N ARG A 163 10.41 -14.27 0.60
CA ARG A 163 10.03 -14.40 2.00
C ARG A 163 11.01 -13.68 2.89
N PHE A 164 10.53 -13.26 4.05
CA PHE A 164 11.38 -12.66 5.06
C PHE A 164 10.92 -13.04 6.47
N ARG A 165 11.81 -12.95 7.44
CA ARG A 165 11.51 -13.18 8.85
C ARG A 165 12.40 -12.34 9.74
N GLY A 166 11.98 -12.12 10.97
CA GLY A 166 12.72 -11.32 11.95
C GLY A 166 12.10 -9.94 12.13
N TRP A 167 12.82 -9.08 12.85
CA TRP A 167 12.38 -7.75 13.22
C TRP A 167 13.02 -6.69 12.32
N PRO A 168 12.47 -5.46 12.25
CA PRO A 168 13.04 -4.39 11.41
C PRO A 168 14.56 -4.19 11.57
N ASP A 169 15.07 -4.35 12.80
CA ASP A 169 16.49 -4.19 13.12
C ASP A 169 17.34 -5.36 12.60
N ALA A 170 16.76 -6.55 12.51
CA ALA A 170 17.41 -7.77 12.06
C ALA A 170 16.39 -8.70 11.38
N PHE A 171 16.32 -8.61 10.05
CA PHE A 171 15.50 -9.51 9.24
C PHE A 171 16.31 -10.21 8.17
N ASN A 172 15.94 -11.47 7.94
CA ASN A 172 16.49 -12.31 6.88
C ASN A 172 15.53 -12.26 5.69
N THR A 173 16.07 -12.12 4.49
CA THR A 173 15.29 -12.07 3.25
C THR A 173 15.77 -13.14 2.28
N GLU A 174 14.85 -13.71 1.53
CA GLU A 174 15.14 -14.73 0.51
C GLU A 174 14.21 -14.54 -0.69
N ASN A 175 14.74 -14.59 -1.91
CA ASN A 175 13.91 -14.78 -3.09
C ASN A 175 13.53 -16.25 -3.19
N VAL A 176 12.26 -16.53 -3.48
CA VAL A 176 11.76 -17.89 -3.71
C VAL A 176 11.61 -18.09 -5.21
N ARG A 177 12.55 -18.82 -5.81
CA ARG A 177 12.49 -19.10 -7.25
C ARG A 177 11.36 -20.06 -7.55
N SER A 178 10.46 -19.62 -8.44
CA SER A 178 9.17 -20.28 -8.64
C SER A 178 8.82 -20.38 -10.12
N PRO A 179 9.40 -21.32 -10.90
CA PRO A 179 9.24 -21.38 -12.35
C PRO A 179 7.79 -21.44 -12.83
N SER A 180 6.87 -22.00 -12.03
CA SER A 180 5.44 -22.08 -12.36
C SER A 180 4.64 -20.84 -11.97
N GLY A 181 5.21 -19.93 -11.18
CA GLY A 181 4.53 -18.72 -10.70
C GLY A 181 5.14 -17.41 -11.24
N GLU A 182 6.46 -17.40 -11.49
CA GLU A 182 7.17 -16.21 -11.95
C GLU A 182 6.66 -15.77 -13.32
N CYS A 183 6.32 -14.49 -13.45
CA CYS A 183 5.83 -13.93 -14.70
C CYS A 183 6.69 -12.75 -15.17
N PHE A 184 6.66 -12.53 -16.49
CA PHE A 184 7.24 -11.36 -17.14
C PHE A 184 6.13 -10.45 -17.68
N GLY A 185 6.52 -9.27 -18.15
CA GLY A 185 5.61 -8.29 -18.76
C GLY A 185 5.66 -6.94 -18.06
N ASP A 186 4.90 -5.99 -18.59
CA ASP A 186 4.83 -4.62 -18.08
C ASP A 186 3.38 -4.12 -18.12
N GLY A 187 3.05 -3.23 -17.18
CA GLY A 187 1.72 -2.62 -17.09
C GLY A 187 0.60 -3.66 -17.06
N ALA A 188 -0.43 -3.48 -17.90
CA ALA A 188 -1.56 -4.40 -17.99
C ALA A 188 -1.21 -5.81 -18.55
N ARG A 189 -0.01 -6.00 -19.11
CA ARG A 189 0.45 -7.29 -19.66
C ARG A 189 1.25 -8.11 -18.66
N GLY A 190 1.65 -7.53 -17.53
CA GLY A 190 2.34 -8.24 -16.46
C GLY A 190 1.35 -8.67 -15.39
N LEU A 191 1.22 -9.98 -15.16
CA LEU A 191 0.54 -10.50 -13.97
C LEU A 191 1.16 -9.90 -12.72
N LYS A 192 0.34 -9.50 -11.76
CA LYS A 192 0.81 -8.92 -10.50
C LYS A 192 0.02 -9.46 -9.33
N ALA A 193 0.68 -9.75 -8.23
CA ALA A 193 0.00 -10.13 -6.99
C ALA A 193 -0.78 -8.95 -6.42
N SER A 194 -2.05 -9.19 -6.06
CA SER A 194 -2.93 -8.22 -5.40
C SER A 194 -3.32 -8.63 -3.98
N GLY A 195 -3.24 -9.92 -3.64
CA GLY A 195 -3.44 -10.42 -2.28
C GLY A 195 -2.75 -11.76 -2.07
N LEU A 196 -2.34 -12.02 -0.83
CA LEU A 196 -1.75 -13.29 -0.40
C LEU A 196 -2.42 -13.70 0.91
N LEU A 197 -2.67 -15.00 1.09
CA LEU A 197 -3.28 -15.55 2.29
C LEU A 197 -2.65 -16.92 2.59
N ALA A 198 -2.38 -17.21 3.86
CA ALA A 198 -1.97 -18.52 4.31
C ALA A 198 -3.13 -19.21 5.05
N VAL A 199 -3.48 -20.43 4.64
CA VAL A 199 -4.48 -21.28 5.31
C VAL A 199 -3.92 -22.70 5.39
N ASP A 200 -3.80 -23.23 6.61
CA ASP A 200 -3.33 -24.61 6.87
C ASP A 200 -2.04 -24.98 6.11
N GLY A 201 -1.09 -24.04 6.06
CA GLY A 201 0.20 -24.22 5.38
C GLY A 201 0.16 -24.08 3.84
N THR A 202 -1.01 -23.85 3.26
CA THR A 202 -1.18 -23.52 1.84
C THR A 202 -1.21 -22.00 1.65
N LEU A 203 -0.41 -21.50 0.71
CA LEU A 203 -0.45 -20.11 0.29
C LEU A 203 -1.44 -19.95 -0.87
N TYR A 204 -2.33 -18.98 -0.76
CA TYR A 204 -3.27 -18.58 -1.81
C TYR A 204 -2.92 -17.19 -2.31
N LEU A 205 -2.80 -17.06 -3.63
CA LEU A 205 -2.46 -15.83 -4.33
C LEU A 205 -3.64 -15.37 -5.16
N LEU A 206 -4.08 -14.14 -4.93
CA LEU A 206 -4.87 -13.40 -5.92
C LEU A 206 -3.92 -12.61 -6.82
N ALA A 207 -4.01 -12.85 -8.13
CA ALA A 207 -3.22 -12.17 -9.14
C ALA A 207 -4.13 -11.38 -10.08
N ARG A 208 -3.81 -10.10 -10.28
CA ARG A 208 -4.47 -9.21 -11.23
C ARG A 208 -3.72 -9.16 -12.56
N ASN A 209 -4.29 -8.44 -13.53
CA ASN A 209 -3.81 -8.33 -14.91
C ASN A 209 -3.90 -9.65 -15.70
N ALA A 210 -4.78 -10.56 -15.29
CA ALA A 210 -5.10 -11.81 -15.98
C ALA A 210 -6.28 -11.61 -16.97
N THR A 211 -6.29 -10.48 -17.70
CA THR A 211 -7.48 -9.79 -18.27
C THR A 211 -8.41 -9.19 -17.19
N ASN A 212 -8.54 -9.86 -16.05
CA ASN A 212 -9.13 -9.33 -14.82
C ASN A 212 -8.25 -9.83 -13.65
N ALA A 213 -8.74 -10.75 -12.82
CA ALA A 213 -7.96 -11.42 -11.79
C ALA A 213 -8.20 -12.93 -11.76
N THR A 214 -7.23 -13.68 -11.24
CA THR A 214 -7.28 -15.14 -11.06
C THR A 214 -6.69 -15.54 -9.70
N LEU A 215 -6.81 -16.82 -9.37
CA LEU A 215 -6.33 -17.44 -8.14
C LEU A 215 -5.21 -18.43 -8.47
N ALA A 216 -4.21 -18.50 -7.61
CA ALA A 216 -3.24 -19.58 -7.59
C ALA A 216 -3.01 -20.06 -6.15
N TRP A 217 -2.49 -21.27 -5.98
CA TRP A 217 -2.11 -21.78 -4.67
C TRP A 217 -0.79 -22.55 -4.71
N SER A 218 -0.09 -22.53 -3.57
CA SER A 218 1.17 -23.22 -3.36
C SER A 218 1.12 -23.99 -2.05
N GLY A 219 1.38 -25.30 -2.11
CA GLY A 219 1.52 -26.18 -0.95
C GLY A 219 2.98 -26.46 -0.56
N ASP A 220 3.94 -25.77 -1.19
CA ASP A 220 5.37 -26.04 -1.07
C ASP A 220 6.19 -24.78 -0.81
N ASN A 221 5.65 -23.89 0.03
CA ASN A 221 6.30 -22.67 0.48
C ASN A 221 6.66 -21.72 -0.68
N ALA A 222 5.68 -21.50 -1.56
CA ALA A 222 5.75 -20.66 -2.76
C ALA A 222 6.69 -21.17 -3.87
N ARG A 223 7.32 -22.35 -3.75
CA ARG A 223 8.28 -22.86 -4.75
C ARG A 223 7.60 -23.27 -6.06
N SER A 224 6.35 -23.72 -5.98
CA SER A 224 5.50 -23.97 -7.13
C SER A 224 4.07 -23.50 -6.86
N TRP A 225 3.36 -23.21 -7.94
CA TRP A 225 2.04 -22.61 -7.96
C TRP A 225 1.17 -23.35 -8.96
N ALA A 226 0.03 -23.84 -8.48
CA ALA A 226 -1.06 -24.30 -9.32
C ALA A 226 -1.99 -23.11 -9.57
N TRP A 227 -2.31 -22.85 -10.83
CA TRP A 227 -3.19 -21.77 -11.23
C TRP A 227 -4.60 -22.30 -11.47
N ALA A 228 -5.60 -21.52 -11.03
CA ALA A 228 -6.98 -21.80 -11.36
C ALA A 228 -7.18 -21.82 -12.88
N ASP A 229 -8.00 -22.73 -13.36
CA ASP A 229 -8.47 -22.80 -14.76
C ASP A 229 -9.55 -21.75 -15.06
N TRP A 230 -9.96 -20.98 -14.05
CA TRP A 230 -10.93 -19.90 -14.13
C TRP A 230 -10.32 -18.55 -13.75
N ARG A 231 -11.06 -17.48 -14.08
CA ARG A 231 -10.76 -16.10 -13.70
C ARG A 231 -12.04 -15.36 -13.36
N PHE A 232 -11.94 -14.32 -12.55
CA PHE A 232 -13.04 -13.38 -12.37
C PHE A 232 -13.36 -12.71 -13.72
N THR A 233 -14.63 -12.61 -14.07
CA THR A 233 -15.07 -12.04 -15.36
C THR A 233 -15.79 -10.70 -15.21
N SER A 234 -16.30 -10.41 -14.00
CA SER A 234 -16.96 -9.15 -13.65
C SER A 234 -16.56 -8.75 -12.23
N SER A 235 -16.41 -7.44 -11.98
CA SER A 235 -15.83 -6.89 -10.74
C SER A 235 -14.44 -7.47 -10.44
N PHE A 236 -13.94 -7.27 -9.20
CA PHE A 236 -12.71 -7.87 -8.69
C PHE A 236 -11.47 -7.68 -9.59
N GLY A 237 -11.30 -6.46 -10.13
CA GLY A 237 -10.16 -6.04 -10.96
C GLY A 237 -8.80 -6.12 -10.26
N CYS A 238 -8.80 -5.92 -8.94
CA CYS A 238 -7.62 -5.97 -8.08
C CYS A 238 -8.05 -6.50 -6.70
N PRO A 239 -8.46 -7.78 -6.62
CA PRO A 239 -9.00 -8.35 -5.40
C PRO A 239 -7.86 -8.62 -4.42
N THR A 240 -8.12 -8.47 -3.13
CA THR A 240 -7.13 -8.73 -2.09
C THR A 240 -7.77 -9.51 -0.95
N PHE A 241 -6.92 -10.17 -0.17
CA PHE A 241 -7.33 -10.79 1.09
C PHE A 241 -7.10 -9.78 2.22
N ILE A 242 -7.98 -9.81 3.21
CA ILE A 242 -7.73 -9.14 4.48
C ILE A 242 -7.24 -10.25 5.42
N GLU A 243 -5.92 -10.30 5.64
CA GLU A 243 -5.32 -11.23 6.59
C GLU A 243 -5.34 -10.58 7.99
N PRO A 244 -6.00 -11.18 9.00
CA PRO A 244 -6.05 -10.61 10.34
C PRO A 244 -4.74 -10.79 11.16
N GLY A 245 -3.67 -11.28 10.52
CA GLY A 245 -2.36 -11.51 11.14
C GLY A 245 -2.31 -12.81 11.95
N ALA A 246 -1.10 -13.34 12.16
CA ALA A 246 -0.91 -14.62 12.86
C ALA A 246 -1.54 -14.61 14.27
N GLY A 247 -2.33 -15.64 14.59
CA GLY A 247 -2.98 -15.81 15.90
C GLY A 247 -4.42 -15.28 16.01
N THR A 248 -5.00 -14.83 14.91
CA THR A 248 -6.43 -14.45 14.85
C THR A 248 -7.28 -15.65 14.41
N THR A 249 -7.47 -16.59 15.33
CA THR A 249 -8.57 -17.56 15.19
C THR A 249 -9.88 -16.80 15.42
N GLY A 250 -10.71 -16.72 14.38
CA GLY A 250 -12.13 -16.38 14.54
C GLY A 250 -12.88 -17.47 15.29
#